data_AF-A0A0M3HM70-F1
#
_entry.id   AF-A0A0M3HM70-F1
#
_cell.length_a   1.000
_cell.length_b   1.000
_cell.length_c   1.000
_cell.angle_alpha   90.00
_cell.angle_beta   90.00
_cell.angle_gamma   90.00
#
_symmetry.space_group_name_H-M   'P 1'
#
loop_
_entity.id
_entity.type
_entity.pdbx_description
1 polymer ?
#
loop_
_entity_poly.entity_id
_entity_poly.type
_entity_poly.pdbx_seq_one_letter_code
_entity_poly.pdbx_strand_id
1 'polypeptide(L)'
;MNKLRNIINGVDKYEMLEFFIEQWINYEMHQRGLKLGIYEDYGTKTCAGFPGSYGYLKIDAQTFAEWKVDYLKLDGCNVDIRLMAQGRLIGK
;
A
#
# COMPACT_ATOMS: atom_id res chain seq x y z
N MET A 1 11.67 -19.37 -4.33
CA MET A 1 12.55 -19.73 -5.48
C MET A 1 12.04 -19.24 -6.84
N ASN A 2 10.74 -19.00 -7.05
CA ASN A 2 10.24 -18.47 -8.34
C ASN A 2 10.44 -16.96 -8.55
N LYS A 3 10.52 -16.14 -7.48
CA LYS A 3 10.75 -14.68 -7.60
C LYS A 3 12.22 -14.35 -8.00
N LEU A 4 13.18 -15.17 -7.57
CA LEU A 4 14.61 -15.03 -7.92
C LEU A 4 14.91 -15.33 -9.40
N ARG A 5 14.09 -16.19 -10.05
CA ARG A 5 14.31 -16.59 -11.46
C ARG A 5 13.99 -15.49 -12.47
N ASN A 6 13.19 -14.48 -12.07
CA ASN A 6 12.83 -13.36 -12.94
C ASN A 6 13.90 -12.25 -12.95
N ILE A 7 14.83 -12.22 -11.99
CA ILE A 7 15.88 -11.18 -11.88
C ILE A 7 16.80 -11.13 -13.10
N ILE A 8 16.93 -12.25 -13.83
CA ILE A 8 17.93 -12.43 -14.89
C ILE A 8 17.44 -11.87 -16.25
N ASN A 9 16.15 -11.53 -16.40
CA ASN A 9 15.55 -11.14 -17.69
C ASN A 9 14.79 -9.80 -17.64
N GLY A 10 15.43 -8.74 -17.14
CA GLY A 10 14.92 -7.36 -17.28
C GLY A 10 13.75 -7.03 -16.36
N VAL A 11 13.98 -7.12 -15.05
CA VAL A 11 13.04 -6.62 -14.02
C VAL A 11 13.03 -5.10 -14.08
N ASP A 12 11.83 -4.48 -14.10
CA ASP A 12 11.69 -3.03 -14.00
C ASP A 12 12.31 -2.55 -12.67
N LYS A 13 12.97 -1.38 -12.67
CA LYS A 13 13.49 -0.75 -11.44
C LYS A 13 12.43 -0.65 -10.34
N TYR A 14 11.15 -0.49 -10.71
CA TYR A 14 10.05 -0.41 -9.76
C TYR A 14 9.73 -1.78 -9.15
N GLU A 15 9.72 -2.86 -9.94
CA GLU A 15 9.55 -4.22 -9.43
C GLU A 15 10.69 -4.63 -8.47
N MET A 16 11.91 -4.18 -8.77
CA MET A 16 13.06 -4.41 -7.88
C MET A 16 12.90 -3.66 -6.55
N LEU A 17 12.41 -2.42 -6.59
CA LEU A 17 12.14 -1.64 -5.39
C LEU A 17 11.02 -2.27 -4.53
N GLU A 18 9.94 -2.71 -5.16
CA GLU A 18 8.84 -3.41 -4.47
C GLU A 18 9.31 -4.69 -3.79
N PHE A 19 10.17 -5.46 -4.45
CA PHE A 19 10.78 -6.64 -3.84
C PHE A 19 11.58 -6.28 -2.58
N PHE A 20 12.36 -5.20 -2.60
CA PHE A 20 13.10 -4.76 -1.42
C PHE A 20 12.20 -4.25 -0.30
N ILE A 21 11.11 -3.55 -0.62
CA ILE A 21 10.11 -3.12 0.36
C ILE A 21 9.50 -4.34 1.08
N GLU A 22 9.05 -5.34 0.33
CA GLU A 22 8.53 -6.59 0.90
C GLU A 22 9.53 -7.26 1.84
N GLN A 23 10.78 -7.43 1.39
CA GLN A 23 11.82 -8.07 2.19
C GLN A 23 12.12 -7.29 3.46
N TRP A 24 12.18 -5.95 3.35
CA TRP A 24 12.44 -5.07 4.47
C TRP A 24 11.32 -5.12 5.51
N ILE A 25 10.05 -5.05 5.10
CA ILE A 25 8.90 -5.13 6.02
C ILE A 25 8.93 -6.44 6.79
N ASN A 26 9.12 -7.55 6.07
CA ASN A 26 9.15 -8.87 6.70
C ASN A 26 10.33 -9.02 7.67
N TYR A 27 11.53 -8.61 7.27
CA TYR A 27 12.74 -8.82 8.07
C TYR A 27 12.89 -7.82 9.23
N GLU A 28 12.65 -6.54 8.99
CA GLU A 28 12.88 -5.49 10.00
C GLU A 28 11.69 -5.24 10.91
N MET A 29 10.46 -5.47 10.44
CA MET A 29 9.27 -5.24 11.25
C MET A 29 8.72 -6.56 11.81
N HIS A 30 8.34 -7.49 10.94
CA HIS A 30 7.57 -8.67 11.38
C HIS A 30 8.40 -9.66 12.19
N GLN A 31 9.66 -9.93 11.83
CA GLN A 31 10.53 -10.80 12.63
C GLN A 31 10.80 -10.24 14.03
N ARG A 32 10.65 -8.93 14.23
CA ARG A 32 10.77 -8.27 15.53
C ARG A 32 9.46 -8.22 16.31
N GLY A 33 8.39 -8.84 15.81
CA GLY A 33 7.06 -8.81 16.40
C GLY A 33 6.33 -7.46 16.26
N LEU A 34 6.83 -6.57 15.39
CA LEU A 34 6.19 -5.30 15.08
C LEU A 34 5.24 -5.44 13.89
N LYS A 35 4.32 -4.48 13.76
CA LYS A 35 3.40 -4.35 12.62
C LYS A 35 3.68 -3.05 11.88
N LEU A 36 3.50 -3.05 10.56
CA LEU A 36 3.69 -1.86 9.73
C LEU A 36 2.34 -1.23 9.36
N GLY A 37 2.21 0.06 9.63
CA GLY A 37 1.15 0.89 9.09
C GLY A 37 1.65 1.75 7.92
N ILE A 38 0.82 1.91 6.88
CA ILE A 38 1.04 2.85 5.78
C ILE A 38 -0.08 3.90 5.73
N TYR A 39 0.19 5.01 5.04
CA TYR A 39 -0.74 6.10 4.81
C TYR A 39 -1.05 6.20 3.31
N GLU A 40 -2.31 6.43 2.98
CA GLU A 40 -2.72 6.85 1.64
C GLU A 40 -3.98 7.73 1.73
N ASP A 41 -4.41 8.32 0.61
CA ASP A 41 -5.61 9.14 0.52
C ASP A 41 -6.63 8.57 -0.49
N TYR A 42 -7.92 8.57 -0.16
CA TYR A 42 -8.98 8.13 -1.07
C TYR A 42 -9.12 9.04 -2.30
N GLY A 43 -8.77 10.32 -2.17
CA GLY A 43 -8.91 11.34 -3.19
C GLY A 43 -7.82 11.32 -4.26
N THR A 44 -7.78 12.38 -5.06
CA THR A 44 -6.82 12.50 -6.18
C THR A 44 -5.40 12.82 -5.71
N LYS A 45 -5.27 13.38 -4.51
CA LYS A 45 -4.00 13.70 -3.86
C LYS A 45 -4.14 13.57 -2.35
N THR A 46 -3.06 13.19 -1.69
CA THR A 46 -2.96 13.30 -0.24
C THR A 46 -3.05 14.75 0.22
N CYS A 47 -3.32 14.95 1.51
CA CYS A 47 -3.37 16.30 2.10
C CYS A 47 -2.06 17.09 1.93
N ALA A 48 -0.92 16.42 1.77
CA ALA A 48 0.38 17.04 1.52
C ALA A 48 0.72 17.18 0.02
N GLY A 49 -0.18 16.80 -0.89
CA GLY A 49 -0.04 16.99 -2.34
C GLY A 49 0.62 15.84 -3.11
N PHE A 50 0.86 14.69 -2.47
CA PHE A 50 1.31 13.45 -3.15
C PHE A 50 0.16 12.78 -3.89
N PRO A 51 0.41 11.85 -4.85
CA PRO A 51 -0.65 11.09 -5.51
C PRO A 51 -1.57 10.39 -4.50
N GLY A 52 -2.88 10.38 -4.75
CA GLY A 52 -3.85 9.59 -3.97
C GLY A 52 -4.48 8.47 -4.80
N SER A 53 -5.31 7.66 -4.17
CA SER A 53 -5.85 6.40 -4.72
C SER A 53 -7.13 6.52 -5.56
N TYR A 54 -7.66 7.72 -5.80
CA TYR A 54 -8.90 7.86 -6.57
C TYR A 54 -8.78 7.24 -7.97
N GLY A 55 -9.60 6.22 -8.27
CA GLY A 55 -9.54 5.44 -9.51
C GLY A 55 -8.58 4.23 -9.47
N TYR A 56 -7.76 4.11 -8.43
CA TYR A 56 -6.72 3.08 -8.27
C TYR A 56 -6.85 2.24 -6.98
N LEU A 57 -7.86 2.50 -6.14
CA LEU A 57 -8.10 1.81 -4.87
C LEU A 57 -7.90 0.28 -4.89
N LYS A 58 -8.34 -0.39 -5.95
CA LYS A 58 -8.21 -1.86 -6.06
C LYS A 58 -6.76 -2.29 -6.23
N ILE A 59 -6.00 -1.62 -7.09
CA ILE A 59 -4.60 -1.97 -7.32
C ILE A 59 -3.76 -1.57 -6.11
N ASP A 60 -4.00 -0.40 -5.52
CA ASP A 60 -3.27 0.04 -4.32
C ASP A 60 -3.51 -0.90 -3.14
N ALA A 61 -4.76 -1.31 -2.90
CA ALA A 61 -5.08 -2.29 -1.86
C ALA A 61 -4.39 -3.65 -2.10
N GLN A 62 -4.31 -4.10 -3.35
CA GLN A 62 -3.59 -5.32 -3.70
C GLN A 62 -2.09 -5.17 -3.44
N THR A 63 -1.49 -4.05 -3.86
CA THR A 63 -0.08 -3.72 -3.64
C THR A 63 0.26 -3.70 -2.15
N PHE A 64 -0.54 -3.06 -1.30
CA PHE A 64 -0.29 -3.01 0.14
C PHE A 64 -0.35 -4.41 0.79
N ALA A 65 -1.27 -5.27 0.34
CA ALA A 65 -1.38 -6.64 0.81
C ALA A 65 -0.20 -7.51 0.34
N GLU A 66 0.29 -7.30 -0.89
CA GLU A 66 1.46 -7.97 -1.44
C GLU A 66 2.73 -7.60 -0.66
N TRP A 67 2.88 -6.31 -0.32
CA TRP A 67 3.96 -5.79 0.53
C TRP A 67 3.88 -6.23 2.00
N LYS A 68 2.79 -6.87 2.41
CA LYS A 68 2.52 -7.31 3.79
C LYS A 68 2.37 -6.15 4.78
N VAL A 69 1.73 -5.05 4.36
CA VAL A 69 1.32 -3.98 5.29
C VAL A 69 0.20 -4.52 6.21
N ASP A 70 0.24 -4.14 7.50
CA ASP A 70 -0.72 -4.60 8.52
C ASP A 70 -1.86 -3.62 8.77
N TYR A 71 -1.64 -2.34 8.49
CA TYR A 71 -2.61 -1.28 8.74
C TYR A 71 -2.54 -0.19 7.66
N LEU A 72 -3.70 0.26 7.19
CA LEU A 72 -3.81 1.39 6.27
C LEU A 72 -4.58 2.51 6.95
N LYS A 73 -3.94 3.68 7.10
CA LYS A 73 -4.65 4.93 7.32
C LYS A 73 -5.03 5.50 5.96
N LEU A 74 -6.33 5.53 5.65
CA LEU A 74 -6.86 6.09 4.41
C LEU A 74 -7.54 7.43 4.69
N ASP A 75 -6.94 8.51 4.20
CA ASP A 75 -7.44 9.88 4.37
C ASP A 75 -8.49 10.25 3.30
N GLY A 76 -9.01 11.47 3.36
CA GLY A 76 -10.04 11.97 2.45
C GLY A 76 -9.83 13.40 1.96
N CYS A 77 -8.60 13.83 1.70
CA CYS A 77 -8.36 15.12 1.06
C CYS A 77 -8.60 15.02 -0.46
N ASN A 78 -8.93 16.14 -1.12
CA ASN A 78 -9.06 16.21 -2.58
C ASN A 78 -10.02 15.16 -3.19
N VAL A 79 -11.13 14.89 -2.50
CA VAL A 79 -12.18 13.92 -2.87
C VAL A 79 -13.57 14.57 -2.89
N ASP A 80 -14.46 14.09 -3.75
CA ASP A 80 -15.90 14.29 -3.56
C ASP A 80 -16.41 13.28 -2.51
N ILE A 81 -16.81 13.78 -1.34
CA ILE A 81 -17.27 12.95 -0.20
C ILE A 81 -18.41 11.99 -0.55
N ARG A 82 -19.20 12.28 -1.60
CA ARG A 82 -20.29 11.41 -2.05
C ARG A 82 -19.79 10.14 -2.72
N LEU A 83 -18.53 10.11 -3.14
CA LEU A 83 -17.88 8.95 -3.75
C LEU A 83 -17.19 8.06 -2.71
N MET A 84 -17.06 8.51 -1.46
CA MET A 84 -16.49 7.70 -0.39
C MET A 84 -17.50 6.65 0.08
N ALA A 85 -17.02 5.43 0.32
CA ALA A 85 -17.83 4.39 0.93
C ALA A 85 -18.29 4.84 2.33
N GLN A 86 -19.55 4.55 2.67
CA GLN A 86 -20.06 4.87 4.00
C GLN A 86 -19.35 3.99 5.03
N GLY A 87 -18.53 4.61 5.87
CA GLY A 87 -17.80 3.92 6.93
C GLY A 87 -18.76 3.21 7.88
N ARG A 88 -18.48 1.93 8.16
CA ARG A 88 -19.12 1.18 9.25
C ARG A 88 -18.06 0.91 10.32
N LEU A 89 -18.32 1.32 11.55
CA LEU A 89 -17.52 0.90 12.69
C LEU A 89 -17.76 -0.61 12.89
N ILE A 90 -16.72 -1.42 12.69
CA ILE A 90 -16.78 -2.85 13.02
C ILE A 90 -16.35 -2.97 14.49
N GLY A 91 -17.24 -3.48 15.35
CA GLY A 91 -16.96 -3.70 16.77
C GLY A 91 -17.61 -2.71 17.75
N LYS A 92 -18.65 -1.98 17.33
CA LYS A 92 -19.62 -1.35 18.25
C LYS A 92 -21.01 -1.90 17.97
#